data_AF-A0A6G1LAZ9-F1
#
_entry.id   AF-A0A6G1LAZ9-F1
#
_cell.length_a   1.000
_cell.length_b   1.000
_cell.length_c   1.000
_cell.angle_alpha   90.00
_cell.angle_beta   90.00
_cell.angle_gamma   90.00
#
_symmetry.space_group_name_H-M   'P 1'
#
loop_
_entity.id
_entity.type
_entity.pdbx_description
1 polymer ?
#
loop_
_entity_poly.entity_id
_entity_poly.type
_entity_poly.pdbx_seq_one_letter_code
_entity_poly.pdbx_strand_id
1 'polypeptide(L)'
;TMSTSGQRVAAIWSATDDEILLQARASGLNWQPIASRHFPNKTANACRKRHERLIERRHGEDWDAQKLEVLAQEYMACRKGMWEILASRIGERWTVVEAKCLEKGLKNLQSTSRTAERR
;
A
#
# COMPACT_ATOMS: atom_id res chain seq x y z
N THR A 1 21.07 29.20 31.70
CA THR A 1 19.98 28.64 30.88
C THR A 1 20.52 28.38 29.48
N MET A 2 20.82 27.12 29.13
CA MET A 2 21.41 26.79 27.82
C MET A 2 20.51 25.84 27.02
N SER A 3 19.79 26.46 26.08
CA SER A 3 19.39 26.04 24.74
C SER A 3 19.03 24.57 24.45
N THR A 4 17.73 24.30 24.52
CA THR A 4 17.00 23.20 23.88
C THR A 4 16.79 23.48 22.37
N SER A 5 17.83 23.34 21.55
CA SER A 5 17.73 23.51 20.08
C SER A 5 18.19 22.29 19.26
N GLY A 6 18.86 21.30 19.85
CA GLY A 6 19.33 20.10 19.15
C GLY A 6 18.26 19.03 18.86
N GLN A 7 17.12 19.06 19.55
CA GLN A 7 16.10 17.99 19.47
C GLN A 7 15.18 18.07 18.24
N ARG A 8 14.98 19.27 17.67
CA ARG A 8 14.06 19.48 16.54
C ARG A 8 14.65 19.04 15.19
N VAL A 9 15.97 19.17 15.02
CA VAL A 9 16.66 18.79 13.77
C VAL A 9 16.68 17.27 13.57
N ALA A 10 16.77 16.50 14.66
CA ALA A 10 16.69 15.04 14.63
C ALA A 10 15.33 14.50 14.15
N ALA A 11 14.27 15.31 14.04
CA ALA A 11 12.96 14.87 13.58
C ALA A 11 12.78 14.98 12.05
N ILE A 12 13.48 15.91 11.39
CA ILE A 12 13.25 16.24 9.98
C ILE A 12 14.05 15.29 9.09
N TRP A 13 13.40 14.69 8.08
CA TRP A 13 14.01 13.87 7.04
C TRP A 13 13.87 14.61 5.71
N SER A 14 14.98 14.83 5.02
CA SER A 14 15.02 15.43 3.69
C SER A 14 14.96 14.37 2.58
N ALA A 15 14.75 14.79 1.33
CA ALA A 15 14.81 13.90 0.18
C ALA A 15 16.21 13.26 0.02
N THR A 16 17.27 14.04 0.24
CA THR A 16 18.65 13.53 0.24
C THR A 16 18.89 12.49 1.34
N ASP A 17 18.31 12.69 2.53
CA ASP A 17 18.39 11.68 3.59
C ASP A 17 17.71 10.37 3.17
N ASP A 18 16.57 10.47 2.47
CA ASP A 18 15.84 9.29 1.97
C ASP A 18 16.66 8.53 0.91
N GLU A 19 17.30 9.24 -0.02
CA GLU A 19 18.18 8.63 -1.04
C GLU A 19 19.36 7.90 -0.39
N ILE A 20 20.06 8.55 0.54
CA ILE A 20 21.18 7.95 1.27
C ILE A 20 20.72 6.72 2.06
N LEU A 21 19.57 6.80 2.74
CA LEU A 21 19.01 5.69 3.53
C LEU A 21 18.66 4.48 2.64
N LEU A 22 18.02 4.72 1.49
CA LEU A 22 17.66 3.67 0.53
C LEU A 22 18.90 3.02 -0.09
N GLN A 23 19.88 3.82 -0.53
CA GLN A 23 21.11 3.31 -1.13
C GLN A 23 21.95 2.51 -0.12
N ALA A 24 22.12 3.03 1.09
CA ALA A 24 22.86 2.34 2.15
C ALA A 24 22.19 1.03 2.56
N ARG A 25 20.85 0.97 2.52
CA ARG A 25 20.14 -0.28 2.78
C ARG A 25 20.26 -1.27 1.62
N ALA A 26 20.18 -0.80 0.38
CA ALA A 26 20.35 -1.61 -0.83
C ALA A 26 21.75 -2.22 -0.96
N SER A 27 22.79 -1.54 -0.44
CA SER A 27 24.16 -2.07 -0.38
C SER A 27 24.38 -3.12 0.72
N GLY A 28 23.33 -3.51 1.45
CA GLY A 28 23.36 -4.57 2.45
C GLY A 28 23.74 -4.12 3.87
N LEU A 29 23.87 -2.81 4.14
CA LEU A 29 24.17 -2.35 5.49
C LEU A 29 22.98 -2.57 6.44
N ASN A 30 23.30 -2.93 7.68
CA ASN A 30 22.33 -3.01 8.77
C ASN A 30 22.05 -1.64 9.38
N TRP A 31 20.92 -1.50 10.09
CA TRP A 31 20.43 -0.20 10.59
C TRP A 31 21.41 0.55 11.50
N GLN A 32 22.16 -0.19 12.32
CA GLN A 32 23.13 0.41 13.24
C GLN A 32 24.32 1.05 12.49
N PRO A 33 25.01 0.35 11.56
CA PRO A 33 25.96 0.98 10.64
C PRO A 33 25.40 2.15 9.82
N ILE A 34 24.16 2.06 9.34
CA ILE A 34 23.54 3.14 8.55
C ILE A 34 23.40 4.41 9.40
N ALA A 35 22.84 4.27 10.61
CA ALA A 35 22.66 5.39 11.52
C ALA A 35 23.99 6.04 11.89
N SER A 36 24.99 5.25 12.29
CA SER A 36 26.28 5.82 12.73
C SER A 36 27.08 6.47 11.61
N ARG A 37 27.00 5.96 10.37
CA ARG A 37 27.78 6.47 9.24
C ARG A 37 27.15 7.66 8.55
N HIS A 38 25.82 7.67 8.42
CA HIS A 38 25.11 8.63 7.57
C HIS A 38 24.20 9.58 8.35
N PHE A 39 23.74 9.18 9.53
CA PHE A 39 22.73 9.92 10.29
C PHE A 39 23.11 10.03 11.78
N PRO A 40 24.20 10.74 12.14
CA PRO A 40 24.71 10.78 13.51
C PRO A 40 23.69 11.31 14.53
N ASN A 41 22.69 12.06 14.08
CA ASN A 41 21.60 12.60 14.89
C ASN A 41 20.32 11.73 14.87
N LYS A 42 20.34 10.54 14.26
CA LYS A 42 19.20 9.61 14.16
C LYS A 42 19.58 8.26 14.75
N THR A 43 18.61 7.59 15.36
CA THR A 43 18.80 6.22 15.84
C THR A 43 18.62 5.20 14.71
N ALA A 44 19.18 4.00 14.88
CA ALA A 44 18.95 2.89 13.96
C ALA A 44 17.46 2.57 13.78
N ASN A 45 16.67 2.64 14.85
CA ASN A 45 15.23 2.46 14.79
C ASN A 45 14.52 3.57 13.98
N ALA A 46 15.00 4.82 14.06
CA ALA A 46 14.47 5.91 13.24
C ALA A 46 14.74 5.67 11.75
N CYS A 47 15.93 5.17 11.40
CA CYS A 47 16.28 4.78 10.03
C CYS A 47 15.38 3.66 9.52
N ARG A 48 15.17 2.60 10.32
CA ARG A 48 14.26 1.50 10.00
C ARG A 48 12.83 1.99 9.73
N LYS A 49 12.25 2.76 10.67
CA LYS A 49 10.87 3.27 10.53
C LYS A 49 10.71 4.19 9.32
N ARG A 50 11.72 5.01 9.00
CA ARG A 50 11.69 5.87 7.81
C ARG A 50 11.71 5.03 6.54
N HIS A 51 12.60 4.04 6.47
CA HIS A 51 12.69 3.13 5.34
C HIS A 51 11.39 2.34 5.13
N GLU A 52 10.80 1.76 6.18
CA GLU A 52 9.50 1.08 6.10
C GLU A 52 8.43 1.97 5.43
N ARG A 53 8.31 3.24 5.86
CA ARG A 53 7.39 4.21 5.24
C ARG A 53 7.70 4.54 3.79
N LEU A 54 8.98 4.62 3.41
CA LEU A 54 9.40 4.88 2.02
C LEU A 54 9.04 3.70 1.12
N ILE A 55 9.25 2.47 1.60
CA ILE A 55 8.87 1.26 0.88
C ILE A 55 7.35 1.12 0.79
N GLU A 56 6.60 1.39 1.85
CA GLU A 56 5.13 1.41 1.81
C GLU A 56 4.59 2.42 0.79
N ARG A 57 5.19 3.62 0.70
CA ARG A 57 4.84 4.60 -0.33
C ARG A 57 5.14 4.12 -1.74
N ARG A 58 6.32 3.52 -1.96
CA ARG A 58 6.69 2.94 -3.26
C ARG A 58 5.78 1.77 -3.65
N HIS A 59 5.38 0.93 -2.71
CA HIS A 59 4.38 -0.10 -2.97
C HIS A 59 2.97 0.48 -3.18
N GLY A 60 2.68 1.66 -2.64
CA GLY A 60 1.51 2.45 -3.03
C GLY A 60 1.60 2.98 -4.47
N GLU A 61 2.80 3.33 -4.94
CA GLU A 61 3.09 3.66 -6.35
C GLU A 61 3.02 2.44 -7.28
N ASP A 62 3.04 1.20 -6.77
CA ASP A 62 2.84 0.02 -7.62
C ASP A 62 1.44 -0.03 -8.25
N TRP A 63 0.50 0.81 -7.80
CA TRP A 63 -0.76 1.14 -8.46
C TRP A 63 -0.79 2.62 -8.86
N ASP A 64 0.23 3.05 -9.61
CA ASP A 64 0.25 4.36 -10.21
C ASP A 64 -0.96 4.62 -11.13
N ALA A 65 -1.14 5.88 -11.51
CA ALA A 65 -2.25 6.30 -12.37
C ALA A 65 -2.31 5.54 -13.69
N GLN A 66 -1.16 5.14 -14.24
CA GLN A 66 -1.08 4.42 -15.51
C GLN A 66 -1.59 2.99 -15.37
N LYS A 67 -1.18 2.26 -14.32
CA LYS A 67 -1.69 0.91 -14.03
C LYS A 67 -3.18 0.91 -13.70
N LEU A 68 -3.66 1.94 -12.99
CA LEU A 68 -5.09 2.13 -12.74
C LEU A 68 -5.87 2.41 -14.03
N GLU A 69 -5.31 3.20 -14.95
CA GLU A 69 -5.91 3.46 -16.25
C GLU A 69 -6.03 2.17 -17.08
N VAL A 70 -4.95 1.37 -17.16
CA VAL A 70 -4.96 0.06 -17.85
C VAL A 70 -6.00 -0.86 -17.21
N LEU A 71 -6.04 -0.95 -15.87
CA LEU A 71 -7.05 -1.74 -15.17
C LEU A 71 -8.47 -1.30 -15.53
N ALA A 72 -8.74 0.00 -15.56
CA ALA A 72 -10.06 0.54 -15.88
C ALA A 72 -10.47 0.23 -17.33
N GLN A 73 -9.55 0.36 -18.29
CA GLN A 73 -9.79 0.04 -19.70
C GLN A 73 -10.10 -1.46 -19.88
N GLU A 74 -9.25 -2.33 -19.35
CA GLU A 74 -9.43 -3.78 -19.44
C GLU A 74 -10.70 -4.24 -18.71
N TYR A 75 -10.96 -3.66 -17.52
CA TYR A 75 -12.20 -3.91 -16.79
C TYR A 75 -13.41 -3.61 -17.67
N MET A 76 -13.47 -2.43 -18.30
CA MET A 76 -14.59 -2.06 -19.15
C MET A 76 -14.71 -2.96 -20.40
N ALA A 77 -13.59 -3.40 -20.97
CA ALA A 77 -13.57 -4.30 -22.13
C ALA A 77 -14.17 -5.69 -21.82
N CYS A 78 -13.91 -6.24 -20.63
CA CYS A 78 -14.41 -7.56 -20.23
C CYS A 78 -15.58 -7.54 -19.23
N ARG A 79 -16.01 -6.35 -18.78
CA ARG A 79 -17.00 -6.12 -17.71
C ARG A 79 -18.22 -7.00 -17.82
N LYS A 80 -18.91 -6.95 -18.97
CA LYS A 80 -20.15 -7.74 -19.18
C LYS A 80 -19.87 -9.23 -19.03
N GLY A 81 -18.84 -9.74 -19.71
CA GLY A 81 -18.50 -11.17 -19.70
C GLY A 81 -18.18 -11.70 -18.31
N MET A 82 -17.42 -10.94 -17.51
CA MET A 82 -17.10 -11.32 -16.13
C MET A 82 -18.36 -11.50 -15.27
N TRP A 83 -19.29 -10.54 -15.36
CA TRP A 83 -20.48 -10.51 -14.52
C TRP A 83 -21.61 -11.40 -15.05
N GLU A 84 -21.70 -11.63 -16.35
CA GLU A 84 -22.74 -12.48 -16.98
C GLU A 84 -22.71 -13.92 -16.43
N ILE A 85 -21.53 -14.44 -16.11
CA ILE A 85 -21.36 -15.80 -15.55
C ILE A 85 -22.07 -15.91 -14.19
N LEU A 86 -21.85 -14.94 -13.31
CA LEU A 86 -22.46 -14.94 -11.98
C LEU A 86 -23.96 -14.63 -12.07
N ALA A 87 -24.32 -13.65 -12.91
CA ALA A 87 -25.69 -13.22 -13.16
C ALA A 87 -26.57 -14.37 -13.65
N SER A 88 -26.06 -15.16 -14.59
CA SER A 88 -26.75 -16.34 -15.14
C SER A 88 -27.02 -17.41 -14.08
N ARG A 89 -26.10 -17.60 -13.11
CA ARG A 89 -26.26 -18.60 -12.04
C ARG A 89 -27.33 -18.22 -11.02
N ILE A 90 -27.59 -16.92 -10.83
CA ILE A 90 -28.56 -16.42 -9.84
C ILE A 90 -29.85 -15.90 -10.46
N GLY A 91 -29.95 -15.89 -11.79
CA GLY A 91 -31.15 -15.43 -12.52
C GLY A 91 -31.37 -13.91 -12.48
N GLU A 92 -30.29 -13.12 -12.44
CA GLU A 92 -30.36 -11.66 -12.28
C GLU A 92 -29.65 -10.93 -13.43
N ARG A 93 -29.86 -9.62 -13.59
CA ARG A 93 -29.14 -8.82 -14.61
C ARG A 93 -27.69 -8.56 -14.20
N TRP A 94 -26.73 -8.72 -15.12
CA TRP A 94 -25.30 -8.55 -14.83
C TRP A 94 -24.94 -7.20 -14.20
N THR A 95 -25.60 -6.12 -14.62
CA THR A 95 -25.42 -4.77 -14.05
C THR A 95 -25.86 -4.67 -12.60
N VAL A 96 -26.91 -5.40 -12.21
CA VAL A 96 -27.42 -5.44 -10.84
C VAL A 96 -26.46 -6.26 -9.97
N VAL A 97 -25.97 -7.39 -10.48
CA VAL A 97 -25.01 -8.25 -9.78
C VAL A 97 -23.71 -7.51 -9.49
N GLU A 98 -23.13 -6.86 -10.49
CA GLU A 98 -21.94 -6.04 -10.33
C GLU A 98 -22.15 -4.96 -9.25
N ALA A 99 -23.24 -4.19 -9.36
CA ALA A 99 -23.55 -3.12 -8.41
C ALA A 99 -23.63 -3.67 -6.97
N LYS A 100 -24.28 -4.83 -6.77
CA LYS A 100 -24.36 -5.46 -5.46
C LYS A 100 -23.03 -6.01 -4.97
N CYS A 101 -22.23 -6.62 -5.84
CA CYS A 101 -20.91 -7.12 -5.47
C CYS A 101 -19.97 -5.99 -5.06
N LEU A 102 -19.97 -4.86 -5.77
CA LEU A 102 -19.17 -3.68 -5.44
C LEU A 102 -19.70 -2.97 -4.17
N GLU A 103 -21.03 -2.85 -4.00
CA GLU A 103 -21.65 -2.26 -2.80
C GLU A 103 -21.32 -3.07 -1.54
N LYS A 104 -21.45 -4.40 -1.60
CA LYS A 104 -21.20 -5.26 -0.42
C LYS A 104 -19.71 -5.47 -0.18
N GLY A 105 -18.91 -5.56 -1.24
CA GLY A 105 -17.49 -5.88 -1.17
C GLY A 105 -17.23 -7.35 -0.77
N LEU A 106 -16.03 -7.83 -1.12
CA LEU A 106 -15.66 -9.24 -1.00
C LEU A 106 -15.76 -9.78 0.45
N LYS A 107 -15.32 -9.00 1.43
CA LYS A 107 -15.31 -9.44 2.85
C LYS A 107 -16.72 -9.76 3.36
N ASN A 108 -17.71 -8.94 3.03
CA ASN A 108 -19.09 -9.18 3.46
C ASN A 108 -19.71 -10.36 2.71
N LEU A 109 -19.45 -10.50 1.41
CA LEU A 109 -19.90 -11.67 0.64
C LEU A 109 -19.35 -12.98 1.21
N GLN A 110 -18.06 -13.01 1.55
CA GLN A 110 -17.42 -14.17 2.20
C GLN A 110 -18.03 -14.49 3.56
N SER A 111 -18.30 -13.47 4.38
CA SER A 111 -18.95 -13.63 5.68
C SER A 111 -20.35 -14.24 5.55
N THR A 112 -21.14 -13.75 4.60
CA THR A 112 -22.48 -14.27 4.31
C THR A 112 -22.43 -15.72 3.81
N SER A 113 -21.50 -16.07 2.92
CA SER A 113 -21.33 -17.46 2.43
C SER A 113 -21.08 -18.44 3.57
N ARG A 114 -20.10 -18.12 4.43
CA ARG A 114 -19.77 -18.97 5.59
C ARG A 114 -20.92 -19.12 6.58
N THR A 115 -21.76 -18.09 6.70
CA THR A 115 -22.95 -18.15 7.57
C THR A 115 -24.04 -19.02 6.94
N ALA A 116 -24.21 -18.96 5.62
CA ALA A 116 -25.15 -19.81 4.89
C ALA A 116 -24.76 -21.29 4.94
N GLU A 117 -23.47 -21.61 4.81
CA GLU A 117 -22.93 -22.98 4.89
C GLU A 117 -23.13 -23.66 6.25
N ARG A 118 -23.41 -22.89 7.30
CA ARG A 118 -23.64 -23.39 8.67
C ARG A 118 -25.12 -23.58 9.01
N ARG A 119 -26.03 -23.16 8.13
CA ARG A 119 -27.48 -23.30 8.30
C ARG A 119 -27.94 -24.59 7.65
#